data_AF-A0A349VGA1-F1
#
_entry.id   AF-A0A349VGA1-F1
#
_cell.length_a   1.000
_cell.length_b   1.000
_cell.length_c   1.000
_cell.angle_alpha   90.00
_cell.angle_beta   90.00
_cell.angle_gamma   90.00
#
_symmetry.space_group_name_H-M   'P 1'
#
loop_
_entity.id
_entity.type
_entity.pdbx_description
1 polymer ?
#
loop_
_entity_poly.entity_id
_entity_poly.type
_entity_poly.pdbx_seq_one_letter_code
_entity_poly.pdbx_strand_id
1 'polypeptide(L)'
;MKHSNIMRHRSGFTLIELLVVIAIIGVLVGLLLPAVQQAREAARRSACGNKMKQNALAMHTYADANRSLPSGTNRRTEGSATPNGVWKTFTVELMPFIEMSTVYDQLDLSQNQLSGTGGGNSNWVKLAPNFQGNPIYTAQFCPSDPDSFAGRTVDGKYLGGWAINANRRSGGRCYDVSLGPVGFPVATPDCPDGASNAFCRFNSNWWASIGSPVREITSTPGVFNFSFEFKCEFKDITDGTSNTLLLIERRPGLHQRSAMYGAEVGTPTSIRPNSSFIDDTTSAGNNPQRAKNCGASSMHTGGVFGVATADGAGHWLSDTIDFQVFNFLGNRGDGDARGKLP
;
A
#
# COMPACT_ATOMS: atom_id res chain seq x y z
N MET A 1 -71.69 -39.47 9.53
CA MET A 1 -70.25 -39.23 9.79
C MET A 1 -70.13 -38.22 10.92
N LYS A 2 -69.57 -38.58 12.08
CA LYS A 2 -69.31 -37.68 13.20
C LYS A 2 -67.86 -37.18 13.10
N HIS A 3 -67.65 -35.87 12.94
CA HIS A 3 -66.32 -35.26 13.02
C HIS A 3 -65.98 -34.98 14.49
N SER A 4 -65.00 -35.70 15.03
CA SER A 4 -64.41 -35.40 16.34
C SER A 4 -63.48 -34.19 16.20
N ASN A 5 -63.91 -33.05 16.73
CA ASN A 5 -63.08 -31.83 16.80
C ASN A 5 -62.12 -31.96 17.99
N ILE A 6 -60.83 -32.12 17.71
CA ILE A 6 -59.78 -32.09 18.73
C ILE A 6 -59.58 -30.63 19.14
N MET A 7 -60.13 -30.24 20.31
CA MET A 7 -59.87 -28.92 20.90
C MET A 7 -58.38 -28.80 21.25
N ARG A 8 -57.62 -28.06 20.43
CA ARG A 8 -56.25 -27.67 20.76
C ARG A 8 -56.28 -26.64 21.89
N HIS A 9 -55.84 -27.06 23.07
CA HIS A 9 -55.58 -26.16 24.19
C HIS A 9 -54.41 -25.21 23.80
N ARG A 10 -54.71 -23.93 23.57
CA ARG A 10 -53.68 -22.91 23.36
C ARG A 10 -53.16 -22.48 24.74
N SER A 11 -51.92 -22.84 25.06
CA SER A 11 -51.23 -22.24 26.21
C SER A 11 -50.95 -20.78 25.90
N GLY A 12 -51.48 -19.87 26.72
CA GLY A 12 -51.15 -18.44 26.65
C GLY A 12 -49.76 -18.21 27.24
N PHE A 13 -48.94 -17.42 26.56
CA PHE A 13 -47.62 -17.02 27.06
C PHE A 13 -47.79 -15.96 28.15
N THR A 14 -47.15 -16.12 29.30
CA THR A 14 -47.18 -15.11 30.37
C THR A 14 -46.22 -13.96 30.05
N LEU A 15 -46.54 -12.76 30.53
CA LEU A 15 -45.68 -11.58 30.35
C LEU A 15 -44.25 -11.82 30.89
N ILE A 16 -44.15 -12.57 31.99
CA ILE A 16 -42.87 -12.91 32.63
C ILE A 16 -42.04 -13.82 31.73
N GLU A 17 -42.63 -14.86 31.13
CA GLU A 17 -41.92 -15.75 30.21
C GLU A 17 -41.36 -14.98 29.01
N LEU A 18 -42.12 -14.03 28.46
CA LEU A 18 -41.65 -13.19 27.35
C LEU A 18 -40.48 -12.29 27.79
N LEU A 19 -40.58 -11.67 28.97
CA LEU A 19 -39.56 -10.77 29.49
C LEU A 19 -38.24 -11.51 29.77
N VAL A 20 -38.29 -12.72 30.35
CA VAL A 20 -37.10 -13.53 30.60
C VAL A 20 -36.42 -13.93 29.29
N VAL A 21 -37.18 -14.32 28.27
CA VAL A 21 -36.61 -14.68 26.96
C VAL A 21 -35.91 -13.48 26.31
N ILE A 22 -36.53 -12.30 26.35
CA ILE A 22 -35.91 -11.08 25.81
C ILE A 22 -34.66 -10.71 26.62
N ALA A 23 -34.68 -10.86 27.95
CA ALA A 23 -33.51 -10.62 28.80
C ALA A 23 -32.34 -11.56 28.45
N ILE A 24 -32.60 -12.86 28.27
CA ILE A 24 -31.59 -13.85 27.88
C ILE A 24 -31.03 -13.52 26.49
N ILE A 25 -31.88 -13.24 25.50
CA ILE A 25 -31.45 -12.86 24.14
C ILE A 25 -30.61 -11.57 24.20
N GLY A 26 -31.03 -10.59 25.00
CA GLY A 26 -30.31 -9.33 25.19
C GLY A 26 -28.90 -9.55 25.75
N VAL A 27 -28.75 -10.40 26.76
CA VAL A 27 -27.44 -10.77 27.32
C VAL A 27 -26.59 -11.52 26.29
N LEU A 28 -27.15 -12.50 25.58
CA LEU A 28 -26.43 -13.26 24.57
C LEU A 28 -25.95 -12.35 23.42
N VAL A 29 -26.82 -11.49 22.88
CA VAL A 29 -26.46 -10.54 21.83
C VAL A 29 -25.43 -9.53 22.34
N GLY A 30 -25.58 -9.05 23.58
CA GLY A 30 -24.64 -8.12 24.21
C GLY A 30 -23.22 -8.70 24.34
N LEU A 31 -23.10 -10.00 24.60
CA LEU A 31 -21.81 -10.69 24.66
C LEU A 31 -21.28 -11.08 23.26
N LEU A 32 -22.16 -11.40 22.30
CA LEU A 32 -21.78 -11.84 20.97
C LEU A 32 -21.34 -10.69 20.05
N LEU A 33 -21.95 -9.51 20.14
CA LEU A 33 -21.61 -8.39 19.26
C LEU A 33 -20.12 -7.99 19.31
N PRO A 34 -19.51 -7.70 20.48
CA PRO A 34 -18.09 -7.36 20.53
C PRO A 34 -17.20 -8.51 20.03
N ALA A 35 -17.55 -9.76 20.35
CA ALA A 35 -16.81 -10.93 19.91
C ALA A 35 -16.83 -11.10 18.39
N VAL A 36 -17.99 -10.91 17.74
CA VAL A 36 -18.12 -10.99 16.27
C VAL A 36 -17.32 -9.87 15.59
N GLN A 37 -17.27 -8.66 16.15
CA GLN A 37 -16.47 -7.58 15.56
C GLN A 37 -14.97 -7.85 15.67
N GLN A 38 -14.50 -8.37 16.81
CA GLN A 38 -13.10 -8.78 16.99
C GLN A 38 -12.72 -9.89 16.02
N ALA A 39 -13.58 -10.92 15.86
CA ALA A 39 -13.36 -12.01 14.92
C ALA A 39 -13.30 -11.51 13.47
N ARG A 40 -14.20 -10.59 13.07
CA ARG A 40 -14.20 -9.99 11.74
C ARG A 40 -12.92 -9.20 11.47
N GLU A 41 -12.46 -8.43 12.44
CA GLU A 41 -11.25 -7.64 12.30
C GLU A 41 -10.00 -8.53 12.24
N ALA A 42 -9.93 -9.58 13.06
CA ALA A 42 -8.87 -10.58 12.96
C ALA A 42 -8.84 -11.24 11.57
N ALA A 43 -10.01 -11.60 11.03
CA ALA A 43 -10.10 -12.17 9.68
C ALA A 43 -9.63 -11.18 8.59
N ARG A 44 -9.99 -9.90 8.69
CA ARG A 44 -9.50 -8.85 7.77
C ARG A 44 -7.99 -8.69 7.86
N ARG A 45 -7.43 -8.68 9.08
CA ARG A 45 -5.98 -8.63 9.32
C ARG A 45 -5.25 -9.82 8.70
N SER A 46 -5.74 -11.04 8.91
CA SER A 46 -5.19 -12.24 8.28
C SER A 46 -5.26 -12.16 6.75
N ALA A 47 -6.34 -11.63 6.20
CA ALA A 47 -6.47 -11.42 4.76
C ALA A 47 -5.45 -10.40 4.23
N CYS A 48 -5.23 -9.27 4.92
CA CYS A 48 -4.22 -8.28 4.49
C CYS A 48 -2.80 -8.88 4.55
N GLY A 49 -2.46 -9.59 5.63
CA GLY A 49 -1.18 -10.30 5.74
C GLY A 49 -0.95 -11.32 4.63
N ASN A 50 -1.95 -12.14 4.28
CA ASN A 50 -1.84 -13.12 3.20
C ASN A 50 -1.67 -12.47 1.82
N LYS A 51 -2.37 -11.36 1.55
CA LYS A 51 -2.22 -10.62 0.29
C LYS A 51 -0.85 -9.96 0.17
N MET A 52 -0.32 -9.41 1.26
CA MET A 52 1.02 -8.85 1.26
C MET A 52 2.08 -9.93 0.98
N LYS A 53 1.93 -11.13 1.57
CA LYS A 53 2.77 -12.31 1.25
C LYS A 53 2.71 -12.71 -0.22
N GLN A 54 1.52 -12.70 -0.84
CA GLN A 54 1.37 -12.98 -2.27
C GLN A 54 2.14 -11.99 -3.15
N ASN A 55 2.11 -10.69 -2.82
CA ASN A 55 2.87 -9.67 -3.56
C ASN A 55 4.39 -9.86 -3.38
N ALA A 56 4.84 -10.18 -2.16
CA ALA A 56 6.25 -10.44 -1.91
C ALA A 56 6.74 -11.68 -2.67
N LEU A 57 5.98 -12.79 -2.63
CA LEU A 57 6.29 -13.99 -3.41
C LEU A 57 6.38 -13.68 -4.91
N ALA A 58 5.45 -12.87 -5.43
CA ALA A 58 5.51 -12.44 -6.81
C ALA A 58 6.78 -11.63 -7.14
N MET A 59 7.24 -10.77 -6.22
CA MET A 59 8.52 -10.06 -6.37
C MET A 59 9.71 -11.01 -6.40
N HIS A 60 9.71 -12.09 -5.61
CA HIS A 60 10.74 -13.14 -5.70
C HIS A 60 10.71 -13.81 -7.08
N THR A 61 9.54 -14.25 -7.55
CA THR A 61 9.42 -14.89 -8.87
C THR A 61 9.81 -13.95 -10.01
N TYR A 62 9.50 -12.65 -9.88
CA TYR A 62 9.96 -11.61 -10.81
C TYR A 62 11.49 -11.52 -10.79
N ALA A 63 12.09 -11.47 -9.60
CA ALA A 63 13.54 -11.37 -9.45
C ALA A 63 14.27 -12.61 -9.97
N ASP A 64 13.71 -13.80 -9.83
CA ASP A 64 14.26 -15.03 -10.43
C ASP A 64 14.26 -14.96 -11.96
N ALA A 65 13.19 -14.43 -12.57
CA ALA A 65 13.07 -14.30 -14.02
C ALA A 65 13.88 -13.13 -14.60
N ASN A 66 13.95 -12.01 -13.89
CA ASN A 66 14.49 -10.74 -14.38
C ASN A 66 15.84 -10.35 -13.76
N ARG A 67 16.36 -11.19 -12.85
CA ARG A 67 17.63 -11.00 -12.10
C ARG A 67 17.70 -9.71 -11.28
N SER A 68 16.56 -9.08 -11.02
CA SER A 68 16.45 -7.84 -10.24
C SER A 68 15.02 -7.71 -9.72
N LEU A 69 14.84 -7.03 -8.60
CA LEU A 69 13.51 -6.61 -8.14
C LEU A 69 12.89 -5.63 -9.15
N PRO A 70 11.55 -5.55 -9.24
CA PRO A 70 10.90 -4.62 -10.15
C PRO A 70 11.31 -3.20 -9.82
N SER A 71 11.32 -2.31 -10.82
CA SER A 71 11.50 -0.90 -10.51
C SER A 71 10.23 -0.39 -9.81
N GLY A 72 10.38 0.47 -8.80
CA GLY A 72 9.25 1.17 -8.20
C GLY A 72 8.44 1.97 -9.23
N THR A 73 9.12 2.46 -10.27
CA THR A 73 8.56 3.16 -11.43
C THR A 73 9.55 3.25 -12.59
N ASN A 74 9.09 3.19 -13.83
CA ASN A 74 9.95 3.07 -15.03
C ASN A 74 9.95 4.33 -15.94
N ARG A 75 9.84 5.55 -15.39
CA ARG A 75 9.79 6.79 -16.20
C ARG A 75 11.01 7.05 -17.09
N ARG A 76 12.10 6.29 -17.01
CA ARG A 76 13.22 6.36 -17.98
C ARG A 76 13.78 4.97 -18.26
N THR A 77 14.30 4.78 -19.46
CA THR A 77 15.15 3.63 -19.77
C THR A 77 16.49 3.87 -19.08
N GLU A 78 17.04 2.81 -18.50
CA GLU A 78 18.36 2.82 -17.86
C GLU A 78 19.40 3.48 -18.76
N GLY A 79 20.09 4.49 -18.22
CA GLY A 79 21.14 5.22 -18.94
C GLY A 79 20.64 6.28 -19.93
N SER A 80 19.32 6.52 -20.00
CA SER A 80 18.74 7.54 -20.86
C SER A 80 18.34 8.80 -20.10
N ALA A 81 18.73 9.98 -20.61
CA ALA A 81 18.25 11.26 -20.07
C ALA A 81 16.79 11.57 -20.46
N THR A 82 16.25 10.89 -21.48
CA THR A 82 14.90 11.15 -22.00
C THR A 82 13.85 10.36 -21.21
N PRO A 83 12.79 11.00 -20.67
CA PRO A 83 11.67 10.29 -20.09
C PRO A 83 11.08 9.26 -21.07
N ASN A 84 10.84 8.06 -20.57
CA ASN A 84 10.02 7.07 -21.23
C ASN A 84 8.66 7.64 -21.53
N GLY A 85 8.14 7.24 -22.69
CA GLY A 85 6.77 7.54 -23.03
C GLY A 85 5.83 6.95 -21.98
N VAL A 86 6.04 5.71 -21.54
CA VAL A 86 5.11 4.98 -20.68
C VAL A 86 5.66 4.84 -19.26
N TRP A 87 5.01 5.46 -18.28
CA TRP A 87 5.32 5.37 -16.84
C TRP A 87 4.34 4.41 -16.10
N LYS A 88 4.79 3.20 -15.79
CA LYS A 88 4.08 2.24 -14.95
C LYS A 88 4.72 2.17 -13.56
N THR A 89 3.95 1.65 -12.60
CA THR A 89 4.42 1.29 -11.26
C THR A 89 4.75 -0.21 -11.20
N PHE A 90 5.49 -0.63 -10.17
CA PHE A 90 5.92 -2.02 -9.94
C PHE A 90 4.78 -3.04 -10.04
N THR A 91 3.55 -2.67 -9.64
CA THR A 91 2.37 -3.55 -9.69
C THR A 91 2.08 -4.05 -11.10
N VAL A 92 2.32 -3.24 -12.14
CA VAL A 92 2.13 -3.63 -13.54
C VAL A 92 3.15 -4.69 -13.95
N GLU A 93 4.38 -4.58 -13.46
CA GLU A 93 5.44 -5.56 -13.71
C GLU A 93 5.20 -6.88 -12.97
N LEU A 94 4.50 -6.82 -11.83
CA LEU A 94 4.13 -8.00 -11.05
C LEU A 94 2.90 -8.75 -11.57
N MET A 95 2.04 -8.13 -12.37
CA MET A 95 0.78 -8.77 -12.82
C MET A 95 0.95 -10.18 -13.42
N PRO A 96 1.93 -10.46 -14.29
CA PRO A 96 2.16 -11.81 -14.80
C PRO A 96 2.50 -12.84 -13.71
N PHE A 97 3.04 -12.39 -12.58
CA PHE A 97 3.52 -13.20 -11.47
C PHE A 97 2.49 -13.39 -10.34
N ILE A 98 1.30 -12.78 -10.47
CA ILE A 98 0.17 -12.91 -9.53
C ILE A 98 -1.12 -13.35 -10.23
N GLU A 99 -1.00 -14.19 -11.26
CA GLU A 99 -2.14 -14.74 -12.02
C GLU A 99 -3.00 -13.66 -12.72
N MET A 100 -2.42 -12.51 -13.03
CA MET A 100 -3.09 -11.39 -13.70
C MET A 100 -2.62 -11.18 -15.15
N SER A 101 -2.17 -12.26 -15.83
CA SER A 101 -1.69 -12.21 -17.22
C SER A 101 -2.75 -11.69 -18.20
N THR A 102 -4.00 -12.14 -18.08
CA THR A 102 -5.10 -11.65 -18.94
C THR A 102 -5.34 -10.15 -18.81
N VAL A 103 -5.15 -9.60 -17.60
CA VAL A 103 -5.27 -8.15 -17.35
C VAL A 103 -4.06 -7.43 -17.92
N TYR A 104 -2.87 -8.00 -17.75
CA TYR A 104 -1.63 -7.47 -18.29
C TYR A 104 -1.64 -7.37 -19.82
N ASP A 105 -2.15 -8.40 -20.51
CA ASP A 105 -2.24 -8.45 -21.98
C ASP A 105 -3.20 -7.39 -22.56
N GLN A 106 -4.11 -6.87 -21.74
CA GLN A 106 -5.01 -5.77 -22.13
C GLN A 106 -4.36 -4.39 -21.99
N LEU A 107 -3.18 -4.29 -21.36
CA LEU A 107 -2.48 -3.04 -21.15
C LEU A 107 -1.66 -2.66 -22.40
N ASP A 108 -1.93 -1.49 -22.98
CA ASP A 108 -1.11 -0.95 -24.06
C ASP A 108 0.12 -0.24 -23.48
N LEU A 109 1.21 -1.01 -23.29
CA LEU A 109 2.49 -0.51 -22.80
C LEU A 109 3.32 0.22 -23.86
N SER A 110 2.80 0.44 -25.08
CA SER A 110 3.52 1.07 -26.19
C SER A 110 3.31 2.59 -26.29
N GLN A 111 2.28 3.13 -25.61
CA GLN A 111 1.81 4.51 -25.81
C GLN A 111 2.29 5.49 -24.74
N ASN A 112 2.78 6.67 -25.18
CA ASN A 112 3.25 7.73 -24.29
C ASN A 112 2.12 8.24 -23.36
N GLN A 113 2.35 8.13 -22.07
CA GLN A 113 1.50 8.55 -20.97
C GLN A 113 1.60 10.05 -20.66
N LEU A 114 2.71 10.69 -21.04
CA LEU A 114 3.12 12.02 -20.57
C LEU A 114 3.58 12.95 -21.67
N SER A 115 2.85 12.98 -22.77
CA SER A 115 2.77 14.17 -23.60
C SER A 115 2.03 15.31 -22.85
N GLY A 116 2.58 15.71 -21.70
CA GLY A 116 2.20 16.88 -20.91
C GLY A 116 2.83 18.16 -21.42
N THR A 117 3.53 18.15 -22.55
CA THR A 117 3.88 19.34 -23.32
C THR A 117 2.85 19.54 -24.42
N GLY A 118 1.74 20.21 -24.07
CA GLY A 118 0.79 20.78 -25.03
C GLY A 118 -0.41 19.89 -25.38
N GLY A 119 -1.39 19.80 -24.46
CA GLY A 119 -2.81 19.59 -24.82
C GLY A 119 -3.19 18.36 -25.67
N GLY A 120 -2.33 17.35 -25.82
CA GLY A 120 -2.58 16.15 -26.62
C GLY A 120 -3.06 14.98 -25.78
N ASN A 121 -4.21 14.40 -26.15
CA ASN A 121 -4.92 13.30 -25.49
C ASN A 121 -4.01 12.17 -24.98
N SER A 122 -3.74 12.18 -23.67
CA SER A 122 -3.05 11.11 -22.96
C SER A 122 -3.90 9.83 -22.94
N ASN A 123 -3.43 8.77 -23.61
CA ASN A 123 -4.16 7.52 -23.81
C ASN A 123 -4.09 6.54 -22.62
N TRP A 124 -4.22 7.06 -21.39
CA TRP A 124 -4.34 6.26 -20.16
C TRP A 124 -5.47 5.23 -20.22
N VAL A 125 -6.43 5.45 -21.12
CA VAL A 125 -7.53 4.55 -21.44
C VAL A 125 -7.07 3.13 -21.78
N LYS A 126 -5.88 2.99 -22.38
CA LYS A 126 -5.34 1.69 -22.75
C LYS A 126 -4.36 1.10 -21.73
N LEU A 127 -3.85 1.89 -20.79
CA LEU A 127 -2.99 1.43 -19.68
C LEU A 127 -3.75 1.10 -18.41
N ALA A 128 -4.95 1.64 -18.28
CA ALA A 128 -5.95 1.24 -17.32
C ALA A 128 -7.25 1.02 -18.09
N PRO A 129 -7.47 -0.19 -18.65
CA PRO A 129 -8.72 -0.54 -19.29
C PRO A 129 -9.87 -0.15 -18.35
N ASN A 130 -10.95 0.41 -18.91
CA ASN A 130 -12.12 0.73 -18.09
C ASN A 130 -12.80 -0.59 -17.76
N PHE A 131 -12.38 -1.22 -16.67
CA PHE A 131 -13.05 -2.39 -16.15
C PHE A 131 -14.43 -1.95 -15.68
N GLN A 132 -15.45 -2.19 -16.51
CA GLN A 132 -16.84 -2.02 -16.12
C GLN A 132 -17.11 -2.99 -14.97
N GLY A 133 -17.05 -2.51 -13.72
CA GLY A 133 -17.28 -3.34 -12.53
C GLY A 133 -16.30 -3.10 -11.38
N ASN A 134 -16.04 -4.16 -10.63
CA ASN A 134 -15.14 -4.16 -9.47
C ASN A 134 -13.67 -4.04 -9.92
N PRO A 135 -12.81 -3.34 -9.17
CA PRO A 135 -11.39 -3.27 -9.46
C PRO A 135 -10.74 -4.67 -9.43
N ILE A 136 -9.92 -4.97 -10.44
CA ILE A 136 -9.50 -6.36 -10.73
C ILE A 136 -8.29 -6.80 -9.91
N TYR A 137 -7.39 -5.87 -9.55
CA TYR A 137 -6.19 -6.20 -8.78
C TYR A 137 -6.48 -6.26 -7.26
N THR A 138 -7.25 -7.26 -6.85
CA THR A 138 -7.66 -7.43 -5.44
C THR A 138 -6.54 -7.85 -4.50
N ALA A 139 -5.44 -8.41 -5.02
CA ALA A 139 -4.24 -8.72 -4.25
C ALA A 139 -3.55 -7.47 -3.66
N GLN A 140 -3.90 -6.27 -4.11
CA GLN A 140 -3.40 -5.00 -3.56
C GLN A 140 -4.38 -4.31 -2.59
N PHE A 141 -5.55 -4.91 -2.31
CA PHE A 141 -6.56 -4.31 -1.45
C PHE A 141 -6.55 -4.89 -0.04
N CYS A 142 -6.53 -4.00 0.95
CA CYS A 142 -6.84 -4.37 2.32
C CYS A 142 -8.35 -4.23 2.56
N PRO A 143 -9.07 -5.29 3.00
CA PRO A 143 -10.52 -5.22 3.23
C PRO A 143 -10.97 -4.23 4.30
N SER A 144 -10.04 -3.73 5.12
CA SER A 144 -10.31 -2.66 6.10
C SER A 144 -10.17 -1.25 5.51
N ASP A 145 -9.61 -1.11 4.31
CA ASP A 145 -9.40 0.17 3.65
C ASP A 145 -10.45 0.36 2.52
N PRO A 146 -11.44 1.25 2.71
CA PRO A 146 -12.49 1.47 1.72
C PRO A 146 -11.98 2.19 0.45
N ASP A 147 -10.90 2.96 0.56
CA ASP A 147 -10.35 3.77 -0.53
C ASP A 147 -9.65 2.90 -1.58
N SER A 148 -9.10 1.77 -1.12
CA SER A 148 -8.49 0.73 -1.96
C SER A 148 -9.42 0.25 -3.08
N PHE A 149 -10.71 0.09 -2.76
CA PHE A 149 -11.73 -0.35 -3.71
C PHE A 149 -12.36 0.83 -4.47
N ALA A 150 -12.63 1.93 -3.76
CA ALA A 150 -13.30 3.09 -4.35
C ALA A 150 -12.44 3.78 -5.43
N GLY A 151 -11.11 3.63 -5.36
CA GLY A 151 -10.18 4.32 -6.24
C GLY A 151 -10.25 5.84 -6.06
N ARG A 152 -10.57 6.27 -4.84
CA ARG A 152 -10.77 7.68 -4.47
C ARG A 152 -9.87 8.04 -3.31
N THR A 153 -9.56 9.31 -3.23
CA THR A 153 -8.89 9.91 -2.08
C THR A 153 -9.87 10.29 -0.98
N VAL A 154 -9.33 10.58 0.20
CA VAL A 154 -10.08 11.05 1.38
C VAL A 154 -10.87 12.35 1.10
N ASP A 155 -10.39 13.20 0.20
CA ASP A 155 -11.06 14.43 -0.26
C ASP A 155 -11.91 14.22 -1.54
N GLY A 156 -12.24 12.97 -1.88
CA GLY A 156 -13.20 12.61 -2.92
C GLY A 156 -12.69 12.66 -4.36
N LYS A 157 -11.41 12.97 -4.57
CA LYS A 157 -10.78 13.00 -5.90
C LYS A 157 -10.44 11.58 -6.37
N TYR A 158 -10.30 11.39 -7.67
CA TYR A 158 -9.87 10.09 -8.20
C TYR A 158 -8.37 9.85 -7.94
N LEU A 159 -8.01 8.62 -7.58
CA LEU A 159 -6.61 8.19 -7.66
C LEU A 159 -6.17 8.27 -9.13
N GLY A 160 -4.99 8.83 -9.37
CA GLY A 160 -4.45 9.13 -10.70
C GLY A 160 -4.94 10.46 -11.30
N GLY A 161 -5.73 11.26 -10.57
CA GLY A 161 -6.38 12.48 -11.09
C GLY A 161 -5.46 13.63 -11.54
N TRP A 162 -4.15 13.56 -11.27
CA TRP A 162 -3.14 14.49 -11.81
C TRP A 162 -2.77 14.20 -13.27
N ALA A 163 -3.04 12.98 -13.75
CA ALA A 163 -2.95 12.68 -15.17
C ALA A 163 -4.15 13.30 -15.89
N ILE A 164 -3.89 14.00 -16.99
CA ILE A 164 -4.91 14.69 -17.78
C ILE A 164 -6.00 13.65 -18.15
N ASN A 165 -7.21 13.86 -17.62
CA ASN A 165 -8.43 13.02 -17.69
C ASN A 165 -8.61 11.97 -16.58
N ALA A 166 -9.14 12.45 -15.45
CA ALA A 166 -9.71 11.69 -14.36
C ALA A 166 -11.01 10.97 -14.77
N ASN A 167 -11.01 9.65 -14.97
CA ASN A 167 -12.29 8.94 -15.01
C ASN A 167 -12.27 7.41 -14.77
N ARG A 168 -11.26 6.83 -14.10
CA ARG A 168 -11.18 5.36 -14.03
C ARG A 168 -10.92 4.82 -12.64
N ARG A 169 -11.79 3.89 -12.22
CA ARG A 169 -11.79 3.14 -10.96
C ARG A 169 -10.65 2.12 -10.92
N SER A 170 -9.41 2.58 -11.01
CA SER A 170 -8.23 1.71 -11.04
C SER A 170 -7.98 0.98 -9.72
N GLY A 171 -8.65 1.38 -8.63
CA GLY A 171 -8.33 0.94 -7.27
C GLY A 171 -7.03 1.58 -6.76
N GLY A 172 -6.84 1.51 -5.44
CA GLY A 172 -5.67 2.00 -4.74
C GLY A 172 -4.72 0.88 -4.34
N ARG A 173 -3.42 1.16 -4.32
CA ARG A 173 -2.40 0.25 -3.80
C ARG A 173 -2.32 0.38 -2.28
N CYS A 174 -2.68 -0.69 -1.55
CA CYS A 174 -2.45 -0.74 -0.10
C CYS A 174 -1.07 -1.27 0.26
N TYR A 175 -0.45 -2.11 -0.58
CA TYR A 175 0.83 -2.73 -0.27
C TYR A 175 1.89 -2.17 -1.21
N ASP A 176 2.49 -1.06 -0.79
CA ASP A 176 3.42 -0.29 -1.60
C ASP A 176 4.87 -0.63 -1.30
N VAL A 177 5.76 -0.32 -2.23
CA VAL A 177 7.20 -0.61 -2.11
C VAL A 177 7.87 0.28 -1.07
N SER A 178 8.80 -0.29 -0.30
CA SER A 178 9.61 0.45 0.67
C SER A 178 10.65 1.32 -0.04
N LEU A 179 10.58 2.64 0.16
CA LEU A 179 11.60 3.59 -0.31
C LEU A 179 12.76 3.75 0.67
N GLY A 180 12.67 3.10 1.84
CA GLY A 180 13.61 3.27 2.93
C GLY A 180 13.61 4.68 3.53
N PRO A 181 14.70 5.05 4.25
CA PRO A 181 14.80 6.29 5.00
C PRO A 181 15.13 7.50 4.09
N VAL A 182 14.39 7.63 2.99
CA VAL A 182 14.44 8.81 2.12
C VAL A 182 13.75 9.98 2.82
N GLY A 183 14.54 11.02 3.10
CA GLY A 183 14.05 12.25 3.72
C GLY A 183 13.28 13.10 2.72
N PHE A 184 12.15 13.68 3.14
CA PHE A 184 11.54 14.75 2.36
C PHE A 184 12.25 16.06 2.63
N PRO A 185 12.51 16.93 1.64
CA PRO A 185 13.34 18.13 1.75
C PRO A 185 13.04 19.03 2.98
N VAL A 186 11.85 18.94 3.58
CA VAL A 186 11.37 19.84 4.64
C VAL A 186 10.69 19.14 5.84
N ALA A 187 10.49 17.82 5.88
CA ALA A 187 9.78 17.17 7.00
C ALA A 187 10.18 15.71 7.23
N THR A 188 10.94 15.44 8.29
CA THR A 188 11.00 14.13 8.99
C THR A 188 10.50 14.35 10.41
N PRO A 189 9.19 14.61 10.56
CA PRO A 189 8.66 15.18 11.78
C PRO A 189 8.69 14.20 12.96
N ASP A 190 8.78 12.90 12.69
CA ASP A 190 8.99 11.85 13.70
C ASP A 190 10.46 11.67 14.12
N CYS A 191 11.41 12.33 13.44
CA CYS A 191 12.82 12.29 13.85
C CYS A 191 12.99 13.07 15.17
N PRO A 192 13.57 12.45 16.23
CA PRO A 192 13.73 13.08 17.53
C PRO A 192 14.48 14.43 17.50
N ASP A 193 15.46 14.58 16.59
CA ASP A 193 16.36 15.74 16.53
C ASP A 193 16.13 16.65 15.31
N GLY A 194 14.91 16.67 14.76
CA GLY A 194 14.55 17.66 13.74
C GLY A 194 15.30 17.54 12.40
N ALA A 195 15.72 16.31 12.05
CA ALA A 195 16.33 15.92 10.76
C ALA A 195 17.86 16.09 10.62
N SER A 196 18.57 16.37 11.72
CA SER A 196 20.04 16.58 11.72
C SER A 196 20.87 15.28 11.76
N ASN A 197 20.29 14.16 12.21
CA ASN A 197 20.99 12.88 12.28
C ASN A 197 20.99 12.11 10.96
N ALA A 198 22.10 11.41 10.68
CA ALA A 198 22.29 10.61 9.47
C ALA A 198 21.23 9.51 9.26
N PHE A 199 20.65 8.97 10.33
CA PHE A 199 19.59 7.94 10.24
C PHE A 199 18.20 8.53 9.96
N CYS A 200 17.96 9.82 10.26
CA CYS A 200 16.68 10.46 10.00
C CYS A 200 16.48 10.75 8.52
N ARG A 201 17.58 11.00 7.80
CA ARG A 201 17.59 11.28 6.38
C ARG A 201 18.87 10.76 5.76
N PHE A 202 18.73 9.74 4.93
CA PHE A 202 19.76 9.44 3.95
C PHE A 202 19.53 10.30 2.71
N ASN A 203 20.62 10.70 2.04
CA ASN A 203 20.65 11.61 0.88
C ASN A 203 19.46 11.38 -0.07
N SER A 204 18.41 12.19 0.05
CA SER A 204 17.19 11.99 -0.70
C SER A 204 17.34 12.57 -2.10
N ASN A 205 17.28 11.73 -3.13
CA ASN A 205 17.10 12.17 -4.52
C ASN A 205 15.61 12.39 -4.87
N TRP A 206 14.78 12.67 -3.86
CA TRP A 206 13.36 12.96 -4.02
C TRP A 206 13.23 14.16 -4.99
N TRP A 207 12.83 13.88 -6.24
CA TRP A 207 12.81 14.79 -7.40
C TRP A 207 14.14 15.09 -8.12
N ALA A 208 15.30 14.66 -7.62
CA ALA A 208 16.60 14.94 -8.25
C ALA A 208 16.83 14.23 -9.60
N SER A 209 15.84 13.47 -10.09
CA SER A 209 15.90 12.73 -11.35
C SER A 209 15.59 13.56 -12.60
N ILE A 210 15.17 14.84 -12.49
CA ILE A 210 14.98 15.68 -13.68
C ILE A 210 16.34 16.26 -14.13
N GLY A 211 17.24 15.39 -14.58
CA GLY A 211 18.50 15.78 -15.24
C GLY A 211 19.77 15.12 -14.70
N SER A 212 19.74 14.45 -13.55
CA SER A 212 20.90 13.69 -13.06
C SER A 212 20.73 12.19 -13.31
N PRO A 213 21.74 11.50 -13.89
CA PRO A 213 21.78 10.05 -13.94
C PRO A 213 21.76 9.48 -12.51
N VAL A 214 21.29 8.24 -12.40
CA VAL A 214 21.16 7.43 -11.19
C VAL A 214 22.20 7.85 -10.13
N ARG A 215 21.71 8.48 -9.05
CA ARG A 215 22.46 8.54 -7.81
C ARG A 215 22.74 7.07 -7.43
N GLU A 216 24.00 6.66 -7.48
CA GLU A 216 24.51 5.29 -7.29
C GLU A 216 23.76 4.51 -6.21
N ILE A 217 23.77 3.17 -6.28
CA ILE A 217 23.25 2.26 -5.24
C ILE A 217 23.55 2.82 -3.84
N THR A 218 24.78 3.23 -3.56
CA THR A 218 25.26 3.80 -2.28
C THR A 218 24.47 5.01 -1.75
N SER A 219 23.76 5.72 -2.62
CA SER A 219 22.95 6.90 -2.31
C SER A 219 21.44 6.67 -2.38
N THR A 220 21.03 5.42 -2.58
CA THR A 220 19.65 4.94 -2.48
C THR A 220 19.55 3.94 -1.31
N PRO A 221 19.09 4.38 -0.13
CA PRO A 221 19.09 3.54 1.08
C PRO A 221 17.98 2.48 1.05
N GLY A 222 16.86 2.74 0.38
CA GLY A 222 15.76 1.79 0.27
C GLY A 222 16.00 0.69 -0.77
N VAL A 223 15.24 -0.40 -0.65
CA VAL A 223 15.17 -1.46 -1.67
C VAL A 223 14.57 -0.94 -2.98
N PHE A 224 13.71 0.07 -2.89
CA PHE A 224 13.16 0.78 -4.04
C PHE A 224 13.48 2.27 -3.95
N ASN A 225 13.40 2.94 -5.09
CA ASN A 225 13.53 4.39 -5.16
C ASN A 225 12.36 4.98 -5.95
N PHE A 226 12.11 6.27 -5.69
CA PHE A 226 11.38 7.13 -6.59
C PHE A 226 12.12 7.33 -7.93
N SER A 227 13.45 7.21 -7.95
CA SER A 227 14.24 7.32 -9.17
C SER A 227 13.87 6.24 -10.18
N PHE A 228 13.52 6.70 -11.37
CA PHE A 228 12.75 6.00 -12.39
C PHE A 228 13.49 4.90 -13.17
N GLU A 229 14.73 4.62 -12.78
CA GLU A 229 15.64 3.65 -13.41
C GLU A 229 16.26 2.70 -12.37
N PHE A 230 16.05 2.94 -11.07
CA PHE A 230 16.72 2.18 -10.02
C PHE A 230 16.16 0.76 -9.95
N LYS A 231 17.05 -0.23 -10.03
CA LYS A 231 16.77 -1.64 -9.80
C LYS A 231 17.71 -2.15 -8.71
N CYS A 232 17.15 -2.88 -7.77
CA CYS A 232 17.89 -3.53 -6.69
C CYS A 232 17.93 -5.03 -6.95
N GLU A 233 19.07 -5.67 -6.78
CA GLU A 233 19.17 -7.12 -6.69
C GLU A 233 19.14 -7.57 -5.23
N PHE A 234 18.81 -8.84 -4.95
CA PHE A 234 18.86 -9.36 -3.58
C PHE A 234 20.26 -9.28 -2.97
N LYS A 235 21.32 -9.40 -3.77
CA LYS A 235 22.71 -9.25 -3.32
C LYS A 235 23.03 -7.84 -2.81
N ASP A 236 22.26 -6.83 -3.25
CA ASP A 236 22.44 -5.43 -2.85
C ASP A 236 21.77 -5.14 -1.50
N ILE A 237 21.05 -6.11 -0.92
CA ILE A 237 20.41 -6.01 0.40
C ILE A 237 21.36 -6.60 1.44
N THR A 238 22.41 -5.84 1.75
CA THR A 238 23.51 -6.27 2.62
C THR A 238 23.16 -6.31 4.10
N ASP A 239 22.10 -5.62 4.53
CA ASP A 239 21.60 -5.66 5.93
C ASP A 239 20.84 -6.96 6.27
N GLY A 240 20.61 -7.78 5.24
CA GLY A 240 19.94 -9.07 5.35
C GLY A 240 18.50 -8.97 4.88
N THR A 241 18.16 -9.86 3.95
CA THR A 241 16.86 -9.83 3.27
C THR A 241 15.68 -10.03 4.24
N SER A 242 15.87 -10.71 5.38
CA SER A 242 14.84 -10.95 6.41
C SER A 242 14.57 -9.73 7.29
N ASN A 243 15.43 -8.73 7.25
CA ASN A 243 15.37 -7.56 8.11
C ASN A 243 15.00 -6.30 7.33
N THR A 244 15.21 -6.30 6.02
CA THR A 244 14.86 -5.16 5.18
C THR A 244 13.43 -5.28 4.66
N LEU A 245 12.62 -4.24 4.88
CA LEU A 245 11.26 -4.09 4.37
C LEU A 245 11.26 -3.99 2.84
N LEU A 246 10.51 -4.88 2.21
CA LEU A 246 10.20 -4.90 0.79
C LEU A 246 8.92 -4.09 0.51
N LEU A 247 7.87 -4.41 1.26
CA LEU A 247 6.53 -3.87 1.12
C LEU A 247 6.05 -3.30 2.46
N ILE A 248 5.31 -2.21 2.39
CA ILE A 248 4.74 -1.52 3.55
C ILE A 248 3.29 -1.17 3.27
N GLU A 249 2.42 -1.43 4.23
CA GLU A 249 1.03 -1.04 4.15
C GLU A 249 0.86 0.48 4.19
N ARG A 250 -0.02 0.96 3.32
CA ARG A 250 -0.37 2.35 3.18
C ARG A 250 -1.85 2.48 2.85
N ARG A 251 -2.46 3.59 3.26
CA ARG A 251 -3.81 3.98 2.87
C ARG A 251 -3.74 4.71 1.54
N PRO A 252 -4.24 4.14 0.43
CA PRO A 252 -4.15 4.78 -0.88
C PRO A 252 -4.95 6.08 -0.95
N GLY A 253 -6.00 6.24 -0.13
CA GLY A 253 -6.83 7.44 -0.13
C GLY A 253 -6.10 8.72 0.29
N LEU A 254 -4.97 8.60 0.99
CA LEU A 254 -4.21 9.75 1.48
C LEU A 254 -3.48 10.50 0.36
N HIS A 255 -3.35 9.91 -0.82
CA HIS A 255 -2.58 10.53 -1.90
C HIS A 255 -2.98 10.02 -3.28
N GLN A 256 -3.24 10.96 -4.20
CA GLN A 256 -3.71 10.64 -5.54
C GLN A 256 -2.77 9.76 -6.36
N ARG A 257 -1.49 9.66 -6.04
CA ARG A 257 -0.53 8.85 -6.81
C ARG A 257 -0.46 7.38 -6.39
N SER A 258 -1.20 6.98 -5.36
CA SER A 258 -1.35 5.57 -4.94
C SER A 258 -2.26 4.76 -5.86
N ALA A 259 -2.42 5.17 -7.12
CA ALA A 259 -3.24 4.49 -8.11
C ALA A 259 -2.59 3.18 -8.54
N MET A 260 -3.40 2.16 -8.86
CA MET A 260 -2.91 0.83 -9.20
C MET A 260 -1.92 0.79 -10.38
N TYR A 261 -2.18 1.55 -11.45
CA TYR A 261 -1.38 1.52 -12.68
C TYR A 261 -0.52 2.77 -12.88
N GLY A 262 -0.87 3.86 -12.19
CA GLY A 262 -0.21 5.15 -12.36
C GLY A 262 1.19 5.14 -11.77
N ALA A 263 2.14 5.70 -12.51
CA ALA A 263 3.46 5.98 -11.96
C ALA A 263 3.35 7.07 -10.90
N GLU A 264 3.57 6.66 -9.66
CA GLU A 264 4.45 7.33 -8.69
C GLU A 264 4.19 6.80 -7.27
N VAL A 265 5.22 7.01 -6.43
CA VAL A 265 5.37 6.82 -4.96
C VAL A 265 5.30 5.40 -4.39
N GLY A 266 6.38 4.98 -3.75
CA GLY A 266 6.36 4.01 -2.66
C GLY A 266 6.16 4.67 -1.30
N THR A 267 6.41 3.91 -0.24
CA THR A 267 6.28 4.30 1.16
C THR A 267 7.66 4.50 1.80
N PRO A 268 8.02 5.70 2.28
CA PRO A 268 9.28 5.91 3.00
C PRO A 268 9.14 5.50 4.46
N THR A 269 10.28 5.17 5.08
CA THR A 269 10.36 4.87 6.52
C THR A 269 10.70 6.09 7.38
N SER A 270 10.76 7.28 6.77
CA SER A 270 11.08 8.55 7.43
C SER A 270 9.90 9.20 8.17
N ILE A 271 8.75 8.53 8.25
CA ILE A 271 7.54 8.87 9.02
C ILE A 271 7.05 7.56 9.64
N ARG A 272 6.74 7.55 10.94
CA ARG A 272 6.32 6.31 11.62
C ARG A 272 4.97 5.79 11.12
N PRO A 273 4.70 4.48 11.29
CA PRO A 273 3.36 3.91 11.09
C PRO A 273 2.27 4.73 11.77
N ASN A 274 1.24 5.11 11.00
CA ASN A 274 0.09 5.90 11.48
C ASN A 274 0.46 7.17 12.26
N SER A 275 1.59 7.79 11.90
CA SER A 275 2.06 9.02 12.51
C SER A 275 0.99 10.12 12.51
N SER A 276 0.90 10.88 13.60
CA SER A 276 0.00 12.03 13.72
C SER A 276 0.29 13.17 12.73
N PHE A 277 1.43 13.11 12.04
CA PHE A 277 1.78 14.05 10.98
C PHE A 277 1.13 13.71 9.64
N ILE A 278 0.57 12.51 9.48
CA ILE A 278 -0.23 12.12 8.32
C ILE A 278 -1.54 12.91 8.37
N ASP A 279 -1.85 13.63 7.29
CA ASP A 279 -3.13 14.34 7.14
C ASP A 279 -4.12 13.41 6.45
N ASP A 280 -5.14 12.98 7.18
CA ASP A 280 -6.21 12.13 6.70
C ASP A 280 -7.40 12.89 6.12
N THR A 281 -7.32 14.22 6.07
CA THR A 281 -8.39 15.08 5.57
C THR A 281 -8.14 15.57 4.15
N THR A 282 -6.89 15.64 3.71
CA THR A 282 -6.52 16.11 2.37
C THR A 282 -5.63 15.13 1.63
N SER A 283 -5.74 15.08 0.30
CA SER A 283 -4.90 14.23 -0.57
C SER A 283 -4.02 15.00 -1.55
N ALA A 284 -4.26 16.31 -1.66
CA ALA A 284 -3.60 17.23 -2.56
C ALA A 284 -2.62 18.10 -1.77
N GLY A 285 -1.49 17.52 -1.40
CA GLY A 285 -0.39 18.29 -0.82
C GLY A 285 0.56 18.79 -1.90
N ASN A 286 0.83 20.10 -1.94
CA ASN A 286 2.16 20.54 -2.34
C ASN A 286 3.18 20.05 -1.29
N ASN A 287 4.47 20.02 -1.63
CA ASN A 287 5.53 19.69 -0.66
C ASN A 287 5.45 20.69 0.52
N PRO A 288 5.49 20.30 1.82
CA PRO A 288 5.76 18.98 2.39
C PRO A 288 4.55 18.08 2.65
N GLN A 289 3.30 18.48 2.45
CA GLN A 289 2.17 17.65 2.88
C GLN A 289 2.08 16.32 2.11
N ARG A 290 2.46 16.35 0.82
CA ARG A 290 2.62 15.13 0.00
C ARG A 290 3.51 14.07 0.66
N ALA A 291 4.53 14.53 1.37
CA ALA A 291 5.51 13.66 2.00
C ALA A 291 4.90 12.80 3.09
N LYS A 292 4.22 13.50 3.99
CA LYS A 292 3.57 12.94 5.16
C LYS A 292 2.55 11.89 4.76
N ASN A 293 1.73 12.20 3.77
CA ASN A 293 0.70 11.30 3.24
C ASN A 293 1.24 10.13 2.41
N CYS A 294 2.56 10.05 2.21
CA CYS A 294 3.21 8.87 1.65
C CYS A 294 3.74 7.89 2.69
N GLY A 295 3.72 8.25 3.99
CA GLY A 295 4.15 7.37 5.06
C GLY A 295 3.32 6.11 5.22
N ALA A 296 3.83 5.19 6.04
CA ALA A 296 3.17 3.94 6.37
C ALA A 296 1.88 4.21 7.16
N SER A 297 0.78 3.58 6.76
CA SER A 297 -0.52 3.82 7.39
C SER A 297 -1.50 2.69 7.14
N SER A 298 -2.36 2.38 8.09
CA SER A 298 -3.40 1.36 7.98
C SER A 298 -4.71 1.82 8.61
N MET A 299 -5.81 1.19 8.23
CA MET A 299 -7.11 1.31 8.92
C MET A 299 -7.22 0.30 10.09
N HIS A 300 -6.26 -0.61 10.22
CA HIS A 300 -6.16 -1.50 11.35
C HIS A 300 -5.64 -0.75 12.58
N THR A 301 -6.17 -1.07 13.77
CA THR A 301 -5.73 -0.43 15.02
C THR A 301 -4.41 -0.98 15.52
N GLY A 302 -3.47 -0.09 15.90
CA GLY A 302 -2.26 -0.41 16.65
C GLY A 302 -1.02 -0.72 15.82
N GLY A 303 -1.07 -0.48 14.50
CA GLY A 303 0.05 -0.78 13.61
C GLY A 303 -0.31 -0.79 12.13
N VAL A 304 0.69 -1.18 11.35
CA VAL A 304 0.63 -1.41 9.91
C VAL A 304 1.26 -2.75 9.59
N PHE A 305 0.86 -3.37 8.48
CA PHE A 305 1.59 -4.51 7.95
C PHE A 305 2.87 -4.05 7.23
N GLY A 306 3.96 -4.79 7.41
CA GLY A 306 5.16 -4.70 6.59
C GLY A 306 5.65 -6.11 6.25
N VAL A 307 6.21 -6.29 5.05
CA VAL A 307 6.82 -7.57 4.64
C VAL A 307 8.29 -7.37 4.32
N ALA A 308 9.13 -8.24 4.87
CA ALA A 308 10.56 -8.29 4.59
C ALA A 308 10.87 -9.08 3.30
N THR A 309 12.04 -8.82 2.73
CA THR A 309 12.44 -9.29 1.39
C THR A 309 12.94 -10.74 1.33
N ALA A 310 13.29 -11.42 2.43
CA ALA A 310 13.89 -12.77 2.39
C ALA A 310 12.88 -13.90 2.46
N ASP A 311 12.01 -13.81 3.45
CA ASP A 311 11.10 -14.87 3.88
C ASP A 311 9.67 -14.56 3.46
N GLY A 312 9.47 -13.39 2.85
CA GLY A 312 8.16 -12.83 2.56
C GLY A 312 7.30 -12.73 3.83
N ALA A 313 7.89 -12.79 5.03
CA ALA A 313 7.13 -12.84 6.26
C ALA A 313 6.43 -11.51 6.48
N GLY A 314 5.13 -11.59 6.76
CA GLY A 314 4.32 -10.44 7.13
C GLY A 314 4.50 -10.18 8.61
N HIS A 315 5.05 -9.03 8.94
CA HIS A 315 5.21 -8.54 10.29
C HIS A 315 4.21 -7.44 10.57
N TRP A 316 3.74 -7.43 11.82
CA TRP A 316 2.94 -6.35 12.35
C TRP A 316 3.87 -5.31 12.96
N LEU A 317 3.91 -4.11 12.37
CA LEU A 317 4.73 -3.00 12.85
C LEU A 317 3.85 -2.08 13.68
N SER A 318 4.16 -1.91 14.96
CA SER A 318 3.36 -1.09 15.87
C SER A 318 3.41 0.40 15.51
N ASP A 319 2.33 1.12 15.74
CA ASP A 319 2.29 2.60 15.69
C ASP A 319 3.28 3.25 16.68
N THR A 320 3.68 2.50 17.71
CA THR A 320 4.62 2.93 18.74
C THR A 320 6.05 2.48 18.50
N ILE A 321 6.33 1.85 17.34
CA ILE A 321 7.69 1.45 16.98
C ILE A 321 8.63 2.65 17.08
N ASP A 322 9.82 2.41 17.62
CA ASP A 322 10.86 3.42 17.66
C ASP A 322 11.19 3.88 16.23
N PHE A 323 11.28 5.21 16.05
CA PHE A 323 11.49 5.80 14.73
C PHE A 323 12.81 5.34 14.09
N GLN A 324 13.87 5.23 14.88
CA GLN A 324 15.17 4.83 14.39
C GLN A 324 15.15 3.36 13.95
N VAL A 325 14.52 2.48 14.73
CA VAL A 325 14.29 1.07 14.33
C VAL A 325 13.52 1.00 13.02
N PHE A 326 12.42 1.75 12.87
CA PHE A 326 11.63 1.75 11.64
C PHE A 326 12.41 2.24 10.42
N ASN A 327 13.29 3.24 10.58
CA ASN A 327 14.14 3.70 9.47
C ASN A 327 15.14 2.63 9.03
N PHE A 328 15.79 1.96 9.98
CA PHE A 328 16.76 0.90 9.70
C PHE A 328 16.11 -0.29 9.02
N LEU A 329 14.90 -0.67 9.42
CA LEU A 329 14.09 -1.68 8.71
C LEU A 329 13.86 -1.32 7.23
N GLY A 330 13.82 -0.04 6.88
CA GLY A 330 13.69 0.39 5.48
C GLY A 330 15.01 0.47 4.72
N ASN A 331 16.14 0.41 5.40
CA ASN A 331 17.46 0.54 4.81
C ASN A 331 17.99 -0.83 4.41
N ARG A 332 18.51 -0.94 3.18
CA ARG A 332 19.02 -2.21 2.66
C ARG A 332 20.48 -2.48 3.01
N GLY A 333 21.22 -1.52 3.56
CA GLY A 333 22.67 -1.67 3.72
C GLY A 333 23.36 -0.71 4.69
N ASP A 334 22.74 -0.37 5.82
CA ASP A 334 23.47 0.29 6.92
C ASP A 334 24.28 -0.66 7.79
N GLY A 335 23.94 -1.96 7.82
CA GLY A 335 24.62 -2.96 8.63
C GLY A 335 24.32 -2.81 10.12
N ASP A 336 23.24 -2.14 10.49
CA ASP A 336 22.91 -1.83 11.88
C ASP A 336 22.05 -2.93 12.51
N ALA A 337 22.55 -3.53 13.59
CA ALA A 337 21.84 -4.60 14.29
C ALA A 337 20.48 -4.19 14.88
N ARG A 338 20.19 -2.89 14.99
CA ARG A 338 18.90 -2.35 15.48
C ARG A 338 17.78 -2.49 14.45
N GLY A 339 18.10 -2.65 13.16
CA GLY A 339 17.14 -2.85 12.07
C GLY A 339 16.62 -4.28 11.95
N LYS A 340 16.69 -5.11 13.00
CA LYS A 340 16.28 -6.52 12.93
C LYS A 340 14.87 -6.69 13.49
N LEU A 341 14.00 -7.34 12.71
CA LEU A 341 12.69 -7.75 13.20
C LEU A 341 12.90 -8.85 14.25
N PRO A 342 12.13 -8.83 15.36
CA PRO A 342 12.27 -9.82 16.44
C PRO A 342 11.94 -11.24 16.01
#